data_AF-A0A1Q3ANF5-F1
#
_entry.id   AF-A0A1Q3ANF5-F1
#
_cell.length_a   1.000
_cell.length_b   1.000
_cell.length_c   1.000
_cell.angle_alpha   90.00
_cell.angle_beta   90.00
_cell.angle_gamma   90.00
#
_symmetry.space_group_name_H-M   'P 1'
#
loop_
_entity.id
_entity.type
_entity.pdbx_description
1 polymer ?
#
loop_
_entity_poly.entity_id
_entity_poly.type
_entity_poly.pdbx_seq_one_letter_code
_entity_poly.pdbx_strand_id
1 'polypeptide(L)'
;EMGMFLQVLIDDHLNPKRPKPKLEDIPDVLQIWRRGGSNIQLTWYNIKGILTDIFVAGTDTTGTTVTRAMTLKMKMFKTYLKAVVKEIMRLHQVDPLIPRQTNHSKLHGHDIPAKSPVYINALAIGRDPEENPEEFNPNMFIDSFIDLNDRYSRFIPFGGVHRIWPRINLGIAIVHLTLSNLLYKFDWK
;
A
#
# COMPACT_ATOMS: atom_id res chain seq x y z
N GLU A 1 0.23 -19.16 12.63
CA GLU A 1 1.50 -18.41 12.59
C GLU A 1 1.33 -16.92 12.89
N MET A 2 0.68 -16.12 12.03
CA MET A 2 0.47 -14.67 12.29
C MET A 2 -0.28 -14.36 13.60
N GLY A 3 -1.37 -15.07 13.89
CA GLY A 3 -2.13 -14.85 15.12
C GLY A 3 -1.34 -15.12 16.41
N MET A 4 -0.37 -16.04 16.37
CA MET A 4 0.54 -16.30 17.49
C MET A 4 1.58 -15.20 17.63
N PHE A 5 2.17 -14.75 16.52
CA PHE A 5 3.11 -13.64 16.52
C PHE A 5 2.49 -12.37 17.12
N LEU A 6 1.27 -12.01 16.70
CA LEU A 6 0.56 -10.85 17.23
C LEU A 6 0.17 -11.03 18.70
N GLN A 7 -0.09 -12.26 19.15
CA GLN A 7 -0.33 -12.53 20.57
C GLN A 7 0.93 -12.24 21.40
N VAL A 8 2.08 -12.76 20.98
CA VAL A 8 3.37 -12.49 21.65
C VAL A 8 3.68 -10.99 21.69
N LEU A 9 3.44 -10.29 20.57
CA LEU A 9 3.60 -8.84 20.52
C LEU A 9 2.72 -8.14 21.55
N ILE A 10 1.44 -8.49 21.62
CA ILE A 10 0.51 -7.91 22.59
C ILE A 10 0.95 -8.20 24.03
N ASP A 11 1.33 -9.45 24.32
CA ASP A 11 1.74 -9.85 25.67
C ASP A 11 2.99 -9.10 26.15
N ASP A 12 3.92 -8.81 25.24
CA ASP A 12 5.07 -7.95 25.52
C ASP A 12 4.63 -6.52 25.88
N HIS A 13 3.71 -5.93 25.13
CA HIS A 13 3.21 -4.56 25.39
C HIS A 13 2.36 -4.49 26.67
N LEU A 14 1.76 -5.61 27.10
CA LEU A 14 1.05 -5.72 28.37
C LEU A 14 1.97 -5.96 29.56
N ASN A 15 3.23 -6.35 29.33
CA ASN A 15 4.15 -6.65 30.39
C ASN A 15 4.48 -5.39 31.20
N PRO A 16 4.14 -5.32 32.50
CA PRO A 16 4.44 -4.15 33.32
C PRO A 16 5.94 -3.92 33.52
N LYS A 17 6.77 -4.92 33.24
CA LYS A 17 8.23 -4.83 33.29
C LYS A 17 8.84 -4.33 31.97
N ARG A 18 8.04 -4.18 30.90
CA ARG A 18 8.51 -3.63 29.63
C ARG A 18 9.05 -2.22 29.86
N PRO A 19 10.29 -1.91 29.42
CA PRO A 19 10.80 -0.54 29.44
C PRO A 19 9.87 0.36 28.63
N LYS A 20 9.35 1.42 29.26
CA LYS A 20 8.45 2.34 28.55
C LYS A 20 9.23 3.07 27.46
N PRO A 21 8.80 3.01 26.19
CA PRO A 21 9.48 3.70 25.11
C PRO A 21 9.33 5.22 25.26
N LYS A 22 10.25 5.98 24.66
CA LYS A 22 10.19 7.45 24.62
C LYS A 22 8.99 7.95 23.79
N LEU A 23 8.53 7.15 22.84
CA LEU A 23 7.37 7.39 21.99
C LEU A 23 6.52 6.11 21.96
N GLU A 24 5.21 6.26 22.15
CA GLU A 24 4.25 5.16 22.09
C GLU A 24 4.14 4.62 20.66
N ASP A 25 4.10 3.30 20.54
CA ASP A 25 3.88 2.62 19.26
C ASP A 25 2.39 2.33 19.01
N ILE A 26 2.07 1.75 17.84
CA ILE A 26 0.69 1.48 17.45
C ILE A 26 -0.04 0.57 18.45
N PRO A 27 0.55 -0.57 18.91
CA PRO A 27 -0.06 -1.36 19.97
C PRO A 27 -0.35 -0.57 21.25
N ASP A 28 0.58 0.28 21.70
CA ASP A 28 0.40 1.14 22.89
C ASP A 28 -0.78 2.11 22.71
N VAL A 29 -0.87 2.78 21.55
CA VAL A 29 -1.97 3.70 21.23
C VAL A 29 -3.33 2.99 21.16
N LEU A 30 -3.38 1.81 20.52
CA LEU A 30 -4.60 1.00 20.43
C LEU A 30 -5.06 0.51 21.82
N GLN A 31 -4.12 0.23 22.72
CA GLN A 31 -4.43 -0.13 24.10
C GLN A 31 -5.02 1.05 24.88
N ILE A 32 -4.51 2.27 24.68
CA ILE A 32 -5.09 3.49 25.27
C ILE A 32 -6.54 3.69 24.81
N TRP A 33 -6.79 3.54 23.51
CA TRP A 33 -8.15 3.65 22.95
C TRP A 33 -9.10 2.62 23.55
N ARG A 34 -8.63 1.37 23.66
CA ARG A 34 -9.40 0.31 24.32
C ARG A 34 -9.75 0.63 25.78
N ARG A 35 -8.86 1.26 26.53
CA ARG A 35 -9.06 1.58 27.95
C ARG A 35 -10.02 2.77 28.20
N GLY A 36 -10.66 3.29 27.15
CA GLY A 36 -11.62 4.39 27.24
C GLY A 36 -11.11 5.70 26.66
N GLY A 37 -10.01 5.69 25.90
CA GLY A 37 -9.50 6.87 25.19
C GLY A 37 -10.30 7.27 23.94
N SER A 38 -11.38 6.55 23.60
CA SER A 38 -12.22 6.81 22.42
C SER A 38 -13.67 6.39 22.68
N ASN A 39 -14.60 6.97 21.92
CA ASN A 39 -16.02 6.59 21.91
C ASN A 39 -16.27 5.18 21.33
N ILE A 40 -15.24 4.55 20.75
CA ILE A 40 -15.30 3.20 20.17
C ILE A 40 -14.69 2.21 21.16
N GLN A 41 -15.48 1.23 21.60
CA GLN A 41 -15.02 0.18 22.50
C GLN A 41 -14.28 -0.92 21.72
N LEU A 42 -12.94 -0.90 21.76
CA LEU A 42 -12.11 -1.89 21.08
C LEU A 42 -11.89 -3.16 21.92
N THR A 43 -12.04 -4.33 21.30
CA THR A 43 -11.65 -5.63 21.90
C THR A 43 -10.23 -6.03 21.51
N TRP A 44 -9.65 -7.05 22.18
CA TRP A 44 -8.37 -7.64 21.73
C TRP A 44 -8.47 -8.22 20.32
N TYR A 45 -9.65 -8.73 19.94
CA TYR A 45 -9.88 -9.24 18.60
C TYR A 45 -9.79 -8.12 17.56
N ASN A 46 -10.36 -6.94 17.86
CA ASN A 46 -10.25 -5.79 16.97
C ASN A 46 -8.79 -5.31 16.85
N ILE A 47 -8.07 -5.22 17.97
CA ILE A 47 -6.64 -4.80 17.94
C ILE A 47 -5.82 -5.77 17.09
N LYS A 48 -5.97 -7.08 17.28
CA LYS A 48 -5.29 -8.09 16.45
C LYS A 48 -5.67 -7.98 14.98
N GLY A 49 -6.94 -7.75 14.68
CA GLY A 49 -7.41 -7.52 13.30
C GLY A 49 -6.73 -6.32 12.67
N ILE A 50 -6.74 -5.17 13.34
CA ILE A 50 -6.09 -3.93 12.86
C ILE A 50 -4.58 -4.15 12.62
N LEU A 51 -3.89 -4.82 13.56
CA LEU A 51 -2.45 -5.10 13.40
C LEU A 51 -2.19 -6.07 12.24
N THR A 52 -3.05 -7.07 12.05
CA THR A 52 -2.97 -8.00 10.92
C THR A 52 -3.16 -7.26 9.60
N ASP A 53 -4.19 -6.41 9.50
CA ASP A 53 -4.50 -5.65 8.30
C ASP A 53 -3.34 -4.72 7.92
N ILE A 54 -2.74 -4.03 8.90
CA ILE A 54 -1.56 -3.17 8.68
C ILE A 54 -0.38 -3.99 8.17
N PHE A 55 -0.12 -5.15 8.78
CA PHE A 55 1.03 -5.97 8.43
C PHE A 55 0.89 -6.55 7.02
N VAL A 56 -0.22 -7.24 6.74
CA VAL A 56 -0.49 -7.88 5.44
C VAL A 56 -0.49 -6.86 4.32
N ALA A 57 -1.15 -5.70 4.51
CA ALA A 57 -1.18 -4.66 3.50
C ALA A 57 0.21 -4.09 3.18
N GLY A 58 1.14 -4.08 4.15
CA GLY A 58 2.50 -3.58 3.97
C GLY A 58 3.47 -4.61 3.40
N THR A 59 3.34 -5.89 3.75
CA THR A 59 4.32 -6.92 3.37
C THR A 59 4.15 -7.40 1.95
N ASP A 60 2.93 -7.79 1.56
CA ASP A 60 2.72 -8.50 0.29
C ASP A 60 2.94 -7.57 -0.90
N THR A 61 2.48 -6.32 -0.76
CA THR A 61 2.63 -5.26 -1.76
C THR A 61 4.09 -4.86 -1.94
N THR A 62 4.79 -4.56 -0.85
CA THR A 62 6.20 -4.14 -0.86
C THR A 62 7.10 -5.27 -1.34
N GLY A 63 6.90 -6.49 -0.83
CA GLY A 63 7.67 -7.68 -1.21
C GLY A 63 7.53 -8.01 -2.68
N THR A 64 6.31 -7.95 -3.22
CA THR A 64 6.07 -8.15 -4.66
C THR A 64 6.76 -7.07 -5.48
N THR A 65 6.64 -5.80 -5.09
CA THR A 65 7.27 -4.67 -5.80
C THR A 65 8.79 -4.81 -5.83
N VAL A 66 9.42 -5.11 -4.68
CA VAL A 66 10.87 -5.33 -4.58
C VAL A 66 11.30 -6.51 -5.44
N THR A 67 10.60 -7.64 -5.34
CA THR A 67 10.92 -8.84 -6.14
C THR A 67 10.86 -8.55 -7.64
N ARG A 68 9.83 -7.84 -8.10
CA ARG A 68 9.70 -7.45 -9.51
C ARG A 68 10.81 -6.51 -9.95
N ALA A 69 11.17 -5.52 -9.13
CA ALA A 69 12.29 -4.62 -9.42
C ALA A 69 13.61 -5.38 -9.55
N MET A 70 13.87 -6.33 -8.66
CA MET A 70 15.07 -7.16 -8.70
C MET A 70 15.13 -8.04 -9.96
N THR A 71 13.99 -8.63 -10.37
CA THR A 71 13.90 -9.46 -11.58
C THR A 71 14.22 -8.68 -12.86
N LEU A 72 13.93 -7.38 -12.91
CA LEU A 72 14.22 -6.52 -14.06
C LEU A 72 15.71 -6.10 -14.16
N LYS A 73 16.59 -6.65 -13.30
CA LYS A 73 18.06 -6.52 -13.33
C LYS A 73 18.55 -5.06 -13.40
N MET A 74 18.11 -4.26 -12.43
CA MET A 74 18.28 -2.82 -12.46
C MET A 74 19.61 -2.34 -11.87
N LYS A 75 20.40 -1.60 -12.66
CA LYS A 75 21.47 -0.70 -12.18
C LYS A 75 21.00 0.74 -12.35
N MET A 76 20.79 1.49 -11.25
CA MET A 76 20.06 2.76 -11.34
C MET A 76 20.50 3.83 -10.34
N PHE A 77 20.46 5.09 -10.79
CA PHE A 77 20.57 6.31 -9.98
C PHE A 77 19.20 6.70 -9.36
N LYS A 78 19.22 7.43 -8.24
CA LYS A 78 18.08 7.72 -7.34
C LYS A 78 16.80 8.25 -8.03
N THR A 79 16.92 9.15 -9.00
CA THR A 79 15.75 9.72 -9.71
C THR A 79 15.11 8.69 -10.63
N TYR A 80 15.95 7.90 -11.33
CA TYR A 80 15.51 6.84 -12.21
C TYR A 80 14.80 5.73 -11.42
N LEU A 81 15.28 5.41 -10.21
CA LEU A 81 14.66 4.40 -9.32
C LEU A 81 13.17 4.70 -9.01
N LYS A 82 12.82 5.97 -8.77
CA LYS A 82 11.41 6.36 -8.54
C LYS A 82 10.54 6.09 -9.76
N ALA A 83 11.04 6.44 -10.94
CA ALA A 83 10.33 6.26 -12.20
C ALA A 83 10.09 4.77 -12.48
N VAL A 84 11.09 3.95 -12.17
CA VAL A 84 10.99 2.49 -12.26
C VAL A 84 10.00 1.87 -11.30
N VAL A 85 9.97 2.31 -10.04
CA VAL A 85 9.01 1.76 -9.07
C VAL A 85 7.59 2.07 -9.53
N LYS A 86 7.34 3.28 -10.05
CA LYS A 86 6.05 3.63 -10.66
C LYS A 86 5.73 2.75 -11.87
N GLU A 87 6.71 2.52 -12.73
CA GLU A 87 6.51 1.68 -13.92
C GLU A 87 6.23 0.21 -13.59
N ILE A 88 6.90 -0.33 -12.57
CA ILE A 88 6.60 -1.66 -12.04
C ILE A 88 5.17 -1.71 -11.51
N MET A 89 4.73 -0.69 -10.78
CA MET A 89 3.36 -0.64 -10.26
C MET A 89 2.32 -0.49 -11.38
N ARG A 90 2.67 0.14 -12.51
CA ARG A 90 1.80 0.24 -13.71
C ARG A 90 1.63 -1.11 -14.39
N LEU A 91 2.73 -1.84 -14.61
CA LEU A 91 2.71 -3.12 -15.31
C LEU A 91 2.28 -4.30 -14.42
N HIS A 92 2.64 -4.25 -13.14
CA HIS A 92 2.43 -5.31 -12.15
C HIS A 92 1.64 -4.79 -10.94
N GLN A 93 0.49 -4.20 -11.22
CA GLN A 93 -0.39 -3.70 -10.18
C GLN A 93 -0.81 -4.83 -9.23
N VAL A 94 -0.51 -4.66 -7.93
CA VAL A 94 -0.80 -5.68 -6.90
C VAL A 94 -2.30 -5.85 -6.68
N ASP A 95 -3.05 -4.73 -6.70
CA ASP A 95 -4.52 -4.71 -6.62
C ASP A 95 -5.13 -4.28 -7.97
N PRO A 96 -5.21 -5.16 -8.98
CA PRO A 96 -5.65 -4.79 -10.33
C PRO A 96 -7.15 -4.45 -10.39
N LEU A 97 -7.96 -5.04 -9.53
CA LEU A 97 -9.40 -4.78 -9.38
C LEU A 97 -9.70 -4.29 -7.97
N ILE A 98 -10.17 -3.05 -7.85
CA ILE A 98 -10.45 -2.46 -6.54
C ILE A 98 -11.96 -2.56 -6.26
N PRO A 99 -12.39 -3.37 -5.28
CA PRO A 99 -13.79 -3.54 -4.96
C PRO A 99 -14.36 -2.31 -4.26
N ARG A 100 -15.58 -1.96 -4.65
CA ARG A 100 -16.41 -0.88 -4.10
C ARG A 100 -17.86 -1.34 -4.02
N GLN A 101 -18.62 -0.66 -3.18
CA GLN A 101 -20.05 -0.85 -3.04
C GLN A 101 -20.72 0.50 -3.18
N THR A 102 -21.77 0.56 -4.00
CA THR A 102 -22.47 1.80 -4.34
C THR A 102 -23.43 2.22 -3.24
N ASN A 103 -23.66 3.53 -3.15
CA ASN A 103 -24.92 4.05 -2.62
C ASN A 103 -25.94 4.10 -3.76
N HIS A 104 -27.21 4.39 -3.45
CA HIS A 104 -28.17 4.69 -4.51
C HIS A 104 -27.66 5.91 -5.29
N SER A 105 -27.49 5.78 -6.60
CA SER A 105 -26.79 6.76 -7.43
C SER A 105 -27.24 6.66 -8.87
N LYS A 106 -27.14 7.75 -9.63
CA LYS A 106 -27.39 7.76 -11.08
C LYS A 106 -26.10 7.90 -11.86
N LEU A 107 -25.92 7.06 -12.88
CA LEU A 107 -24.77 7.11 -13.78
C LEU A 107 -25.28 7.15 -15.22
N HIS A 108 -24.93 8.20 -15.96
CA HIS A 108 -25.37 8.40 -17.35
C HIS A 108 -26.89 8.25 -17.55
N GLY A 109 -27.68 8.71 -16.58
CA GLY A 109 -29.15 8.59 -16.62
C GLY A 109 -29.69 7.23 -16.17
N HIS A 110 -28.85 6.24 -15.95
CA HIS A 110 -29.22 4.94 -15.39
C HIS A 110 -29.21 4.97 -13.86
N ASP A 111 -30.22 4.35 -13.26
CA ASP A 111 -30.30 4.20 -11.81
C ASP A 111 -29.46 3.01 -11.36
N ILE A 112 -28.52 3.24 -10.45
CA ILE A 112 -27.68 2.22 -9.83
C ILE A 112 -28.20 2.01 -8.39
N PRO A 113 -28.70 0.82 -8.08
CA PRO A 113 -29.15 0.50 -6.72
C PRO A 113 -28.04 0.67 -5.69
N ALA A 114 -28.44 0.95 -4.45
CA ALA A 114 -27.52 0.84 -3.33
C ALA A 114 -27.05 -0.61 -3.18
N LYS A 115 -25.85 -0.78 -2.62
CA LYS A 115 -25.22 -2.08 -2.35
C LYS A 115 -24.75 -2.87 -3.58
N SER A 116 -24.86 -2.34 -4.79
CA SER A 116 -24.32 -2.99 -5.98
C SER A 116 -22.79 -3.08 -5.91
N PRO A 117 -22.19 -4.25 -6.20
CA PRO A 117 -20.74 -4.40 -6.26
C PRO A 117 -20.20 -3.72 -7.53
N VAL A 118 -19.12 -2.97 -7.37
CA VAL A 118 -18.41 -2.30 -8.47
C VAL A 118 -16.93 -2.62 -8.34
N TYR A 119 -16.28 -2.96 -9.46
CA TYR A 119 -14.84 -3.20 -9.52
C TYR A 119 -14.20 -2.12 -10.38
N ILE A 120 -13.29 -1.34 -9.80
CA ILE A 120 -12.49 -0.38 -10.54
C ILE A 120 -11.30 -1.14 -11.12
N ASN A 121 -11.20 -1.20 -12.46
CA ASN A 121 -10.10 -1.85 -13.15
C ASN A 121 -8.90 -0.91 -13.25
N ALA A 122 -8.12 -0.87 -12.17
CA ALA A 122 -6.97 0.01 -12.06
C ALA A 122 -5.84 -0.40 -13.01
N LEU A 123 -5.71 -1.70 -13.32
CA LEU A 123 -4.75 -2.19 -14.31
C LEU A 123 -5.05 -1.64 -15.71
N ALA A 124 -6.32 -1.64 -16.12
CA ALA A 124 -6.72 -1.07 -17.40
C ALA A 124 -6.50 0.46 -17.42
N ILE A 125 -6.86 1.16 -16.34
CA ILE A 125 -6.64 2.61 -16.21
C ILE A 125 -5.16 2.97 -16.37
N GLY A 126 -4.26 2.21 -15.74
CA GLY A 126 -2.81 2.39 -15.83
C GLY A 126 -2.21 2.17 -17.22
N ARG A 127 -2.97 1.58 -18.16
CA ARG A 127 -2.50 1.18 -19.49
C ARG A 127 -3.19 1.94 -20.63
N ASP A 128 -4.14 2.83 -20.32
CA ASP A 128 -5.01 3.49 -21.29
C ASP A 128 -4.59 4.95 -21.56
N PRO A 129 -4.47 5.41 -22.82
CA PRO A 129 -4.27 4.70 -24.10
C PRO A 129 -2.80 4.77 -24.53
N GLU A 130 -1.89 4.19 -23.75
CA GLU A 130 -0.45 4.34 -24.02
C GLU A 130 -0.02 3.51 -25.23
N GLU A 131 0.88 4.08 -26.03
CA GLU A 131 1.58 3.32 -27.08
C GLU A 131 2.47 2.26 -26.41
N ASN A 132 2.36 1.01 -26.84
CA ASN A 132 3.00 -0.15 -26.23
C ASN A 132 2.73 -0.31 -24.72
N PRO A 133 1.46 -0.47 -24.29
CA PRO A 133 1.07 -0.41 -22.88
C PRO A 133 1.63 -1.58 -22.04
N GLU A 134 2.15 -2.63 -22.67
CA GLU A 134 2.77 -3.79 -22.03
C GLU A 134 4.30 -3.69 -21.96
N GLU A 135 4.91 -2.73 -22.66
CA GLU A 135 6.35 -2.53 -22.62
C GLU A 135 6.76 -1.82 -21.33
N PHE A 136 7.91 -2.25 -20.79
CA PHE A 136 8.53 -1.62 -19.63
C PHE A 136 9.29 -0.36 -20.07
N ASN A 137 8.73 0.81 -19.78
CA ASN A 137 9.30 2.11 -20.15
C ASN A 137 9.28 3.13 -18.99
N PRO A 138 10.27 3.11 -18.08
CA PRO A 138 10.31 4.04 -16.95
C PRO A 138 10.42 5.52 -17.33
N ASN A 139 10.84 5.84 -18.56
CA ASN A 139 11.08 7.21 -18.98
C ASN A 139 9.80 8.07 -18.92
N MET A 140 8.63 7.44 -19.05
CA MET A 140 7.32 8.09 -18.87
C MET A 140 7.12 8.70 -17.48
N PHE A 141 7.91 8.29 -16.48
CA PHE A 141 7.81 8.77 -15.10
C PHE A 141 8.97 9.66 -14.64
N ILE A 142 9.97 9.93 -15.50
CA ILE A 142 11.15 10.72 -15.13
C ILE A 142 10.79 12.21 -14.91
N ASP A 143 9.92 12.75 -15.77
CA ASP A 143 9.48 14.15 -15.74
C ASP A 143 7.96 14.29 -15.54
N SER A 144 7.27 13.21 -15.20
CA SER A 144 5.82 13.27 -15.02
C SER A 144 5.44 13.89 -13.69
N PHE A 145 4.52 14.86 -13.74
CA PHE A 145 3.83 15.42 -12.57
C PHE A 145 2.83 14.42 -11.94
N ILE A 146 2.84 13.15 -12.36
CA ILE A 146 1.98 12.11 -11.82
C ILE A 146 2.44 11.83 -10.39
N ASP A 147 1.78 12.49 -9.44
CA ASP A 147 1.89 12.19 -8.03
C ASP A 147 1.13 10.90 -7.73
N LEU A 148 1.72 10.07 -6.88
CA LEU A 148 1.06 8.86 -6.36
C LEU A 148 -0.16 9.20 -5.49
N ASN A 149 -0.27 10.48 -5.09
CA ASN A 149 -1.44 11.05 -4.41
C ASN A 149 -2.40 11.80 -5.35
N ASP A 150 -2.13 11.86 -6.66
CA ASP A 150 -3.01 12.56 -7.59
C ASP A 150 -4.37 11.85 -7.67
N ARG A 151 -5.43 12.64 -7.48
CA ARG A 151 -6.81 12.15 -7.30
C ARG A 151 -7.55 11.97 -8.63
N TYR A 152 -6.94 12.37 -9.75
CA TYR A 152 -7.56 12.38 -11.08
C TYR A 152 -6.67 11.77 -12.18
N SER A 153 -5.64 11.02 -11.80
CA SER A 153 -4.65 10.52 -12.74
C SER A 153 -5.09 9.23 -13.44
N ARG A 154 -4.45 8.96 -14.59
CA ARG A 154 -4.46 7.66 -15.29
C ARG A 154 -3.64 6.59 -14.55
N PHE A 155 -3.24 6.82 -13.31
CA PHE A 155 -2.36 5.93 -12.56
C PHE A 155 -2.72 5.90 -11.08
N ILE A 156 -3.48 4.86 -10.69
CA ILE A 156 -4.04 4.71 -9.33
C ILE A 156 -3.55 3.42 -8.64
N PRO A 157 -2.22 3.22 -8.48
CA PRO A 157 -1.66 1.98 -7.94
C PRO A 157 -2.04 1.73 -6.47
N PHE A 158 -2.52 2.75 -5.77
CA PHE A 158 -2.97 2.70 -4.38
C PHE A 158 -4.46 3.05 -4.22
N GLY A 159 -5.22 2.91 -5.31
CA GLY A 159 -6.57 3.42 -5.42
C GLY A 159 -6.61 4.94 -5.55
N GLY A 160 -7.80 5.52 -5.34
CA GLY A 160 -8.01 6.95 -5.51
C GLY A 160 -9.07 7.52 -4.59
N VAL A 161 -9.11 8.85 -4.53
CA VAL A 161 -10.10 9.65 -3.82
C VAL A 161 -10.21 9.27 -2.33
N HIS A 162 -11.41 9.07 -1.79
CA HIS A 162 -11.68 8.95 -0.34
C HIS A 162 -11.22 7.62 0.29
N ARG A 163 -10.83 6.63 -0.52
CA ARG A 163 -10.31 5.35 -0.04
C ARG A 163 -8.95 5.03 -0.64
N ILE A 164 -8.16 6.08 -0.86
CA ILE A 164 -6.74 5.96 -1.17
C ILE A 164 -5.99 5.35 0.01
N TRP A 165 -4.97 4.56 -0.27
CA TRP A 165 -4.18 3.93 0.78
C TRP A 165 -3.50 5.01 1.65
N PRO A 166 -3.76 5.08 2.97
CA PRO A 166 -3.30 6.20 3.80
C PRO A 166 -1.79 6.18 4.07
N ARG A 167 -1.10 5.10 3.70
CA ARG A 167 0.31 4.84 4.05
C ARG A 167 1.25 4.81 2.84
N ILE A 168 0.82 5.37 1.70
CA ILE A 168 1.57 5.43 0.42
C ILE A 168 3.04 5.80 0.62
N ASN A 169 3.29 6.91 1.32
CA ASN A 169 4.65 7.42 1.52
C ASN A 169 5.56 6.44 2.25
N LEU A 170 5.04 5.72 3.25
CA LEU A 170 5.84 4.73 3.97
C LEU A 170 6.12 3.51 3.10
N GLY A 171 5.12 3.00 2.37
CA GLY A 171 5.30 1.86 1.47
C GLY A 171 6.39 2.14 0.42
N ILE A 172 6.30 3.30 -0.23
CA ILE A 172 7.30 3.77 -1.20
C ILE A 172 8.67 3.93 -0.56
N ALA A 173 8.75 4.48 0.66
CA ALA A 173 10.02 4.64 1.36
C ALA A 173 10.67 3.28 1.68
N ILE A 174 9.89 2.28 2.11
CA ILE A 174 10.38 0.93 2.38
C ILE A 174 10.87 0.27 1.08
N VAL A 175 10.11 0.36 -0.01
CA VAL A 175 10.55 -0.15 -1.33
C VAL A 175 11.87 0.49 -1.74
N HIS A 176 11.96 1.81 -1.72
CA HIS A 176 13.19 2.52 -2.10
C HIS A 176 14.37 2.17 -1.20
N LEU A 177 14.18 2.13 0.11
CA LEU A 177 15.24 1.80 1.07
C LEU A 177 15.74 0.37 0.85
N THR A 178 14.82 -0.57 0.65
CA THR A 178 15.13 -1.98 0.42
C THR A 178 15.92 -2.15 -0.87
N LEU A 179 15.41 -1.59 -1.99
CA LEU A 179 16.10 -1.64 -3.27
C LEU A 179 17.45 -0.92 -3.23
N SER A 180 17.53 0.25 -2.60
CA SER A 180 18.81 0.99 -2.46
C SER A 180 19.83 0.16 -1.71
N ASN A 181 19.45 -0.51 -0.61
CA ASN A 181 20.36 -1.36 0.15
C ASN A 181 20.78 -2.62 -0.62
N LEU A 182 19.86 -3.26 -1.33
CA LEU A 182 20.15 -4.46 -2.12
C LEU A 182 21.05 -4.16 -3.32
N LEU A 183 20.77 -3.07 -4.05
CA LEU A 183 21.55 -2.67 -5.22
C LEU A 183 22.91 -2.06 -4.84
N TYR A 184 23.02 -1.43 -3.66
CA TYR A 184 24.28 -0.89 -3.17
C TYR A 184 25.23 -1.98 -2.67
N LYS A 185 24.70 -3.01 -1.98
CA LYS A 185 25.53 -4.03 -1.33
C LYS A 185 25.90 -5.21 -2.23
N PHE A 186 25.14 -5.45 -3.29
CA PHE A 186 25.30 -6.65 -4.11
C PHE A 186 25.36 -6.29 -5.59
N ASP A 187 26.34 -6.88 -6.29
CA ASP A 187 26.36 -6.93 -7.74
C ASP A 187 25.52 -8.13 -8.20
N TRP A 188 24.35 -7.84 -8.76
CA TRP A 188 23.41 -8.85 -9.22
C TRP A 188 23.77 -9.31 -10.66
N LYS A 189 23.72 -10.62 -10.90
CA LYS A 189 23.96 -11.25 -12.22
C LYS A 189 22.70 -11.93 -12.73
#